data_AF-A0A0K9GDW8-F1
#
_entry.id   AF-A0A0K9GDW8-F1
#
_cell.length_a   1.000
_cell.length_b   1.000
_cell.length_c   1.000
_cell.angle_alpha   90.00
_cell.angle_beta   90.00
_cell.angle_gamma   90.00
#
_symmetry.space_group_name_H-M   'P 1'
#
loop_
_entity.id
_entity.type
_entity.pdbx_description
1 polymer ?
#
loop_
_entity_poly.entity_id
_entity_poly.type
_entity_poly.pdbx_seq_one_letter_code
_entity_poly.pdbx_strand_id
1 'polypeptide(L)'
;MEAVILLIIIPLPFFILAIVLSKGKGASLLAGYNTMPDSEKAKYDEAAMCKFMGKMMYGISFSLLLFGLSELLDTQALFILGLILFIGLIIFALVYANTGNRFKKNG
;
A
#
# COMPACT_ATOMS: atom_id res chain seq x y z
N MET A 1 19.77 13.04 -11.02
CA MET A 1 18.78 13.57 -10.05
C MET A 1 17.49 12.76 -10.13
N GLU A 2 17.02 12.46 -11.34
CA GLU A 2 15.82 11.64 -11.60
C GLU A 2 15.89 10.23 -10.98
N ALA A 3 16.95 9.46 -11.24
CA ALA A 3 17.17 8.16 -10.58
C ALA A 3 17.12 8.21 -9.03
N VAL A 4 17.66 9.26 -8.40
CA VAL A 4 17.66 9.40 -6.92
C VAL A 4 16.23 9.65 -6.41
N ILE A 5 15.43 10.41 -7.14
CA ILE A 5 14.03 10.66 -6.81
C ILE A 5 13.24 9.36 -6.85
N LEU A 6 13.40 8.56 -7.91
CA LEU A 6 12.69 7.30 -8.09
C LEU A 6 13.18 6.19 -7.14
N LEU A 7 14.47 6.16 -6.79
CA LEU A 7 15.04 5.16 -5.89
C LEU A 7 14.78 5.43 -4.40
N ILE A 8 14.75 6.69 -3.97
CA ILE A 8 14.77 7.02 -2.53
C ILE A 8 13.59 7.88 -2.14
N ILE A 9 13.40 9.03 -2.79
CA ILE A 9 12.43 10.04 -2.31
C ILE A 9 10.99 9.53 -2.44
N ILE A 10 10.65 8.90 -3.56
CA ILE A 10 9.29 8.43 -3.83
C ILE A 10 8.95 7.16 -3.03
N PRO A 11 9.79 6.10 -2.96
CA PRO A 11 9.43 4.88 -2.24
C PRO A 11 9.43 5.04 -0.71
N LEU A 12 10.27 5.91 -0.16
CA LEU A 12 10.49 6.02 1.28
C LEU A 12 9.22 6.36 2.08
N PRO A 13 8.37 7.33 1.69
CA PRO A 13 7.09 7.57 2.34
C PRO A 13 6.19 6.34 2.39
N PHE A 14 6.09 5.57 1.29
CA PHE A 14 5.29 4.34 1.26
C PHE A 14 5.87 3.28 2.21
N PHE A 15 7.19 3.16 2.28
CA PHE A 15 7.85 2.26 3.23
C PHE A 15 7.58 2.65 4.69
N ILE A 16 7.65 3.96 5.01
CA ILE A 16 7.33 4.46 6.36
C ILE A 16 5.87 4.18 6.71
N LEU A 17 4.95 4.46 5.79
CA LEU A 17 3.53 4.14 5.96
C LEU A 17 3.32 2.63 6.15
N ALA A 18 4.03 1.80 5.38
CA ALA A 18 3.98 0.35 5.51
C ALA A 18 4.35 -0.11 6.93
N ILE A 19 5.41 0.43 7.51
CA ILE A 19 5.84 0.12 8.89
C ILE A 19 4.78 0.53 9.91
N VAL A 20 4.25 1.75 9.80
CA VAL A 20 3.23 2.27 10.73
C VAL A 20 1.96 1.41 10.68
N LEU A 21 1.45 1.17 9.47
CA LEU A 21 0.22 0.41 9.23
C LEU A 21 0.35 -1.07 9.62
N SER A 22 1.53 -1.68 9.41
CA SER A 22 1.80 -3.07 9.78
C SER A 22 1.74 -3.33 11.29
N LYS A 23 1.88 -2.29 12.11
CA LYS A 23 1.65 -2.37 13.56
C LYS A 23 0.17 -2.38 13.96
N GLY A 24 -0.75 -2.36 12.98
CA GLY A 24 -2.18 -2.25 13.21
C GLY A 24 -2.61 -0.85 13.65
N LYS A 25 -1.81 0.18 13.32
CA LYS A 25 -2.04 1.58 13.72
C LYS A 25 -2.13 2.47 12.49
N GLY A 26 -2.67 3.69 12.65
CA GLY A 26 -2.66 4.69 11.58
C GLY A 26 -3.88 4.63 10.66
N ALA A 27 -5.01 4.08 11.12
CA ALA A 27 -6.24 4.03 10.33
C ALA A 27 -6.78 5.41 9.96
N SER A 28 -6.45 6.45 10.73
CA SER A 28 -6.75 7.85 10.39
C SER A 28 -6.10 8.31 9.08
N LEU A 29 -5.05 7.63 8.60
CA LEU A 29 -4.42 7.89 7.31
C LEU A 29 -5.21 7.26 6.15
N LEU A 30 -6.13 6.35 6.44
CA LEU A 30 -6.97 5.69 5.45
C LEU A 30 -8.20 6.57 5.20
N ALA A 31 -8.19 7.34 4.11
CA ALA A 31 -9.20 8.37 3.85
C ALA A 31 -10.65 7.85 4.00
N GLY A 32 -10.97 6.67 3.44
CA GLY A 32 -12.30 6.08 3.53
C GLY A 32 -12.73 5.68 4.94
N TYR A 33 -11.79 5.36 5.83
CA TYR A 33 -12.07 5.12 7.25
C TYR A 33 -12.13 6.44 8.02
N ASN A 34 -11.22 7.37 7.75
CA ASN A 34 -11.13 8.65 8.46
C ASN A 34 -12.38 9.54 8.26
N THR A 35 -12.99 9.50 7.07
CA THR A 35 -14.22 10.26 6.75
C THR A 35 -15.51 9.55 7.18
N MET A 36 -15.42 8.32 7.69
CA MET A 36 -16.57 7.53 8.12
C MET A 36 -17.08 8.01 9.50
N PRO A 37 -18.41 8.01 9.76
CA PRO A 37 -18.94 8.27 11.10
C PRO A 37 -18.43 7.26 12.13
N ASP A 38 -18.27 7.66 13.38
CA ASP A 38 -17.71 6.79 14.41
C ASP A 38 -18.56 5.54 14.68
N SER A 39 -19.88 5.63 14.51
CA SER A 39 -20.81 4.50 14.57
C SER A 39 -20.56 3.45 13.48
N GLU A 40 -20.13 3.88 12.30
CA GLU A 40 -19.77 3.00 11.18
C GLU A 40 -18.34 2.46 11.35
N LYS A 41 -17.38 3.29 11.80
CA LYS A 41 -16.01 2.85 12.12
C LYS A 41 -15.99 1.71 13.13
N ALA A 42 -16.85 1.75 14.14
CA ALA A 42 -16.95 0.73 15.18
C ALA A 42 -17.16 -0.69 14.63
N LYS A 43 -17.78 -0.81 13.45
CA LYS A 43 -18.06 -2.09 12.76
C LYS A 43 -16.84 -2.72 12.12
N TYR A 44 -15.72 -1.99 11.98
CA TYR A 44 -14.52 -2.47 11.32
C TYR A 44 -13.45 -2.94 12.32
N ASP A 45 -12.71 -3.98 11.93
CA ASP A 45 -11.44 -4.37 12.54
C ASP A 45 -10.33 -3.46 12.00
N GLU A 46 -10.09 -2.38 12.73
CA GLU A 46 -9.09 -1.39 12.42
C GLU A 46 -7.68 -1.99 12.25
N ALA A 47 -7.31 -2.92 13.14
CA ALA A 47 -5.98 -3.50 13.16
C ALA A 47 -5.76 -4.41 11.95
N ALA A 48 -6.74 -5.24 11.59
CA ALA A 48 -6.67 -6.09 10.41
C ALA A 48 -6.59 -5.26 9.11
N MET A 49 -7.40 -4.21 9.01
CA MET A 49 -7.39 -3.28 7.87
C MET A 49 -6.05 -2.56 7.73
N CYS A 50 -5.50 -2.03 8.83
CA CYS A 50 -4.19 -1.38 8.81
C CYS A 50 -3.08 -2.36 8.42
N LYS A 51 -3.05 -3.57 9.02
CA LYS A 51 -2.06 -4.60 8.67
C LYS A 51 -2.12 -5.00 7.21
N PHE A 52 -3.33 -5.10 6.64
CA PHE A 52 -3.51 -5.34 5.22
C PHE A 52 -2.93 -4.20 4.38
N MET A 53 -3.32 -2.95 4.67
CA MET A 53 -2.81 -1.80 3.92
C MET A 53 -1.28 -1.66 4.06
N GLY A 54 -0.71 -1.99 5.21
CA GLY A 54 0.74 -2.05 5.41
C GLY A 54 1.45 -3.01 4.46
N LYS A 55 0.90 -4.22 4.26
CA LYS A 55 1.42 -5.17 3.25
C LYS A 55 1.33 -4.60 1.83
N MET A 56 0.23 -3.92 1.50
CA MET A 56 0.07 -3.28 0.20
C MET A 56 1.09 -2.17 -0.02
N MET A 57 1.35 -1.35 1.01
CA MET A 57 2.34 -0.28 0.96
C MET A 57 3.78 -0.81 0.80
N TYR A 58 4.12 -1.96 1.42
CA TYR A 58 5.40 -2.62 1.17
C TYR A 58 5.54 -3.04 -0.30
N GLY A 59 4.52 -3.67 -0.87
CA GLY A 59 4.54 -4.08 -2.27
C GLY A 59 4.63 -2.90 -3.23
N ILE A 60 3.91 -1.81 -2.96
CA ILE A 60 3.98 -0.58 -3.75
C ILE A 60 5.38 0.05 -3.65
N SER A 61 5.92 0.17 -2.43
CA SER A 61 7.28 0.67 -2.22
C SER A 61 8.32 -0.15 -2.98
N PHE A 62 8.21 -1.49 -2.97
CA PHE A 62 9.10 -2.36 -3.71
C PHE A 62 8.96 -2.20 -5.23
N SER A 63 7.72 -2.06 -5.73
CA SER A 63 7.47 -1.83 -7.17
C SER A 63 8.11 -0.52 -7.65
N LEU A 64 8.04 0.54 -6.83
CA LEU A 64 8.68 1.82 -7.12
C LEU A 64 10.22 1.73 -7.07
N LEU A 65 10.78 0.94 -6.16
CA LEU A 65 12.21 0.64 -6.16
C LEU A 65 12.66 -0.05 -7.46
N LEU A 66 11.85 -0.97 -8.01
CA LEU A 66 12.13 -1.59 -9.30
C LEU A 66 12.14 -0.58 -10.45
N PHE A 67 11.32 0.46 -10.40
CA PHE A 67 11.38 1.57 -11.38
C PHE A 67 12.70 2.32 -11.28
N GLY A 68 13.10 2.73 -10.08
CA GLY A 68 14.39 3.40 -9.89
C GLY A 68 15.59 2.52 -10.28
N LEU A 69 15.53 1.21 -9.99
CA LEU A 69 16.57 0.26 -10.38
C LEU A 69 16.60 0.04 -11.90
N SER A 70 15.44 0.07 -12.56
CA SER A 70 15.38 -0.05 -14.02
C SER A 70 16.11 1.10 -14.72
N GLU A 71 16.03 2.31 -14.17
CA GLU A 71 16.75 3.48 -14.69
C GLU A 71 18.25 3.37 -14.40
N LEU A 72 18.64 2.96 -13.18
CA LEU A 72 20.04 2.83 -12.79
C LEU A 72 20.79 1.75 -13.60
N LEU A 73 20.10 0.68 -13.97
CA LEU A 73 20.65 -0.47 -14.68
C LEU A 73 20.30 -0.50 -16.16
N ASP A 74 19.64 0.55 -16.68
CA ASP A 74 19.14 0.65 -18.05
C ASP A 74 18.43 -0.64 -18.53
N THR A 75 17.56 -1.19 -17.67
CA THR A 75 16.94 -2.51 -17.87
C THR A 75 15.42 -2.39 -17.91
N GLN A 76 14.85 -2.37 -19.11
CA GLN A 76 13.40 -2.30 -19.33
C GLN A 76 12.63 -3.46 -18.66
N ALA A 77 13.24 -4.63 -18.51
CA ALA A 77 12.60 -5.77 -17.87
C ALA A 77 12.24 -5.49 -16.40
N LEU A 78 13.09 -4.75 -15.65
CA LEU A 78 12.81 -4.36 -14.28
C LEU A 78 11.64 -3.38 -14.18
N PHE A 79 11.54 -2.46 -15.15
CA PHE A 79 10.41 -1.54 -15.24
C PHE A 79 9.11 -2.30 -15.46
N ILE A 80 9.07 -3.21 -16.43
CA ILE A 80 7.89 -4.02 -16.75
C ILE A 80 7.48 -4.87 -15.54
N LEU A 81 8.44 -5.50 -14.86
CA LEU A 81 8.20 -6.28 -13.65
C LEU A 81 7.59 -5.39 -12.54
N GLY A 82 8.19 -4.23 -12.27
CA GLY A 82 7.67 -3.27 -11.31
C GLY A 82 6.25 -2.81 -11.66
N LEU A 83 5.95 -2.63 -12.94
CA LEU A 83 4.66 -2.13 -13.41
C LEU A 83 3.57 -3.18 -13.24
N ILE A 84 3.86 -4.42 -13.61
CA ILE A 84 2.95 -5.56 -13.41
C ILE A 84 2.66 -5.74 -11.92
N LEU A 85 3.69 -5.69 -11.07
CA LEU A 85 3.52 -5.79 -9.62
C LEU A 85 2.69 -4.64 -9.06
N PHE A 86 2.97 -3.39 -9.45
CA PHE A 86 2.26 -2.20 -8.98
C PHE A 86 0.76 -2.27 -9.33
N ILE A 87 0.43 -2.53 -10.59
CA ILE A 87 -0.95 -2.64 -11.06
C ILE A 87 -1.65 -3.83 -10.40
N GLY A 88 -0.98 -4.98 -10.35
CA GLY A 88 -1.51 -6.20 -9.73
C GLY A 88 -1.85 -6.00 -8.25
N LEU A 89 -0.99 -5.29 -7.50
CA LEU A 89 -1.22 -4.96 -6.10
C LEU A 89 -2.41 -4.00 -5.93
N ILE A 90 -2.56 -2.98 -6.78
CA ILE A 90 -3.71 -2.07 -6.71
C ILE A 90 -5.01 -2.85 -6.98
N ILE A 91 -5.06 -3.64 -8.05
CA ILE A 91 -6.24 -4.45 -8.39
C ILE A 91 -6.57 -5.41 -7.25
N PHE A 92 -5.56 -6.12 -6.73
CA PHE A 92 -5.73 -7.02 -5.60
C PHE A 92 -6.26 -6.30 -4.37
N ALA A 93 -5.71 -5.13 -4.02
CA ALA A 93 -6.19 -4.34 -2.89
C ALA A 93 -7.65 -3.92 -3.05
N LEU A 94 -8.02 -3.43 -4.24
CA LEU A 94 -9.39 -3.02 -4.53
C LEU A 94 -10.36 -4.20 -4.42
N VAL A 95 -10.05 -5.33 -5.05
CA VAL A 95 -10.92 -6.51 -5.01
C VAL A 95 -11.01 -7.07 -3.59
N TYR A 96 -9.88 -7.24 -2.91
CA TYR A 96 -9.84 -7.85 -1.58
C TYR A 96 -10.56 -6.98 -0.54
N ALA A 97 -10.33 -5.65 -0.56
CA ALA A 97 -10.92 -4.75 0.43
C ALA A 97 -12.44 -4.56 0.25
N ASN A 98 -12.94 -4.66 -0.99
CA ASN A 98 -14.35 -4.39 -1.30
C ASN A 98 -15.22 -5.66 -1.38
N THR A 99 -14.65 -6.86 -1.30
CA THR A 99 -15.42 -8.11 -1.40
C THR A 99 -15.47 -8.86 -0.07
N GLY A 100 -16.56 -9.56 0.21
CA GLY A 100 -16.64 -10.50 1.34
C GLY A 100 -16.53 -9.88 2.74
N ASN A 101 -16.76 -8.57 2.89
CA ASN A 101 -16.72 -7.85 4.18
C ASN A 101 -15.44 -8.12 5.00
N ARG A 102 -14.27 -8.27 4.35
CA ARG A 102 -13.02 -8.79 4.98
C ARG A 102 -12.56 -8.09 6.27
N PHE A 103 -12.93 -6.83 6.44
CA PHE A 103 -12.49 -6.01 7.58
C PHE A 103 -13.64 -5.64 8.51
N LYS A 104 -14.85 -6.18 8.34
CA LYS A 104 -15.90 -6.02 9.34
C LYS A 104 -15.66 -6.99 10.49
N LYS A 105 -15.92 -6.54 11.70
CA LYS A 105 -15.97 -7.41 12.87
C LYS A 105 -17.15 -8.37 12.69
N ASN A 106 -16.91 -9.66 12.87
CA ASN A 106 -18.00 -10.59 13.11
C ASN A 106 -18.56 -10.26 14.50
N GLY A 107 -19.87 -10.06 14.59
CA GLY A 107 -20.56 -9.83 15.86
C GLY A 107 -20.44 -11.03 16.80
#